data_AF-A0A2S9XQH5-F1
#
_entry.id   AF-A0A2S9XQH5-F1
#
_cell.length_a   1.000
_cell.length_b   1.000
_cell.length_c   1.000
_cell.angle_alpha   90.00
_cell.angle_beta   90.00
_cell.angle_gamma   90.00
#
_symmetry.space_group_name_H-M   'P 1'
#
loop_
_entity.id
_entity.type
_entity.pdbx_description
1 polymer ?
#
loop_
_entity_poly.entity_id
_entity_poly.type
_entity_poly.pdbx_seq_one_letter_code
_entity_poly.pdbx_strand_id
1 'polypeptide(L)'
;MLRAQHERWASVVIGCTITLLPGCQDLPAVAWEGEHVTFSADHPEQLCGGTRAYLDQRAGRVLEALNSAPVQIAYYWLDDVAAHCPEGPAVIGCGSEGLVFSEWVPHMHEIVHARDGDRLPAVLEEGLAFHFGDPYPVYEMASRERLTELIMGDSDKISGVSDYSRVAHFLAFISETYGRDRLLMFDGLLAINSPVSEVEAAFAAIVGLGREQMLAVYANYPDCDGNVDMGVVCEAEPVARLSASRPVFERRVDCDARDVMGPYEGMAFTEDIIEIGPAIAGKRFVHATGDGIRKGGNLLLRRCGACSERGVENHIGDDLVIMPEARLPAGRYLVQFHVPINAGPVDFGVHVGG
;
A
#
# COMPACT_ATOMS: atom_id res chain seq x y z
N MET A 1 -92.55 -0.08 10.83
CA MET A 1 -91.43 -0.71 11.58
C MET A 1 -90.41 -1.20 10.59
N LEU A 2 -89.33 -0.45 10.35
CA LEU A 2 -88.09 -0.93 9.74
C LEU A 2 -87.02 0.09 10.15
N ARG A 3 -86.14 -0.34 11.06
CA ARG A 3 -85.05 0.45 11.64
C ARG A 3 -83.91 0.55 10.63
N ALA A 4 -83.37 1.76 10.49
CA ALA A 4 -82.12 2.04 9.82
C ALA A 4 -80.94 1.34 10.52
N GLN A 5 -80.04 0.74 9.74
CA GLN A 5 -78.69 0.39 10.16
C GLN A 5 -77.72 1.32 9.44
N HIS A 6 -77.13 2.23 10.21
CA HIS A 6 -75.97 3.02 9.80
C HIS A 6 -74.72 2.18 10.04
N GLU A 7 -74.07 1.73 8.96
CA GLU A 7 -72.72 1.16 9.03
C GLU A 7 -71.71 2.28 9.21
N ARG A 8 -71.07 2.32 10.38
CA ARG A 8 -69.92 3.18 10.67
C ARG A 8 -68.68 2.50 10.12
N TRP A 9 -68.11 3.07 9.06
CA TRP A 9 -66.76 2.74 8.60
C TRP A 9 -65.75 3.33 9.58
N ALA A 10 -65.12 2.47 10.38
CA ALA A 10 -64.00 2.85 11.22
C ALA A 10 -62.76 2.96 10.32
N SER A 11 -62.33 4.19 10.04
CA SER A 11 -61.03 4.45 9.42
C SER A 11 -59.93 3.99 10.39
N VAL A 12 -59.29 2.87 10.07
CA VAL A 12 -58.05 2.44 10.71
C VAL A 12 -56.96 3.39 10.23
N VAL A 13 -56.61 4.36 11.06
CA VAL A 13 -55.37 5.14 10.87
C VAL A 13 -54.23 4.23 11.30
N ILE A 14 -53.61 3.54 10.33
CA ILE A 14 -52.33 2.88 10.54
C ILE A 14 -51.30 4.01 10.65
N GLY A 15 -51.01 4.40 11.89
CA GLY A 15 -49.89 5.26 12.19
C GLY A 15 -48.61 4.56 11.76
N CYS A 16 -48.06 4.97 10.62
CA CYS A 16 -46.73 4.58 10.20
C CYS A 16 -45.76 5.32 11.12
N THR A 17 -45.44 4.72 12.26
CA THR A 17 -44.35 5.20 13.12
C THR A 17 -43.07 5.04 12.32
N ILE A 18 -42.52 6.15 11.82
CA ILE A 18 -41.18 6.19 11.27
C ILE A 18 -40.24 5.92 12.45
N THR A 19 -39.90 4.66 12.65
CA THR A 19 -38.73 4.29 13.43
C THR A 19 -37.51 4.75 12.64
N LEU A 20 -37.00 5.93 12.99
CA LEU A 20 -35.63 6.31 12.69
C LEU A 20 -34.75 5.20 13.27
N LEU A 21 -34.22 4.34 12.39
CA LEU A 21 -33.18 3.40 12.76
C LEU A 21 -32.02 4.22 13.34
N PRO A 22 -31.48 3.85 14.50
CA PRO A 22 -30.35 4.55 15.05
C PRO A 22 -29.14 4.33 14.13
N GLY A 23 -28.65 5.43 13.55
CA GLY A 23 -27.25 5.65 13.21
C GLY A 23 -26.70 4.85 12.03
N CYS A 24 -27.06 5.22 10.80
CA CYS A 24 -25.98 5.35 9.81
C CYS A 24 -25.20 6.60 10.25
N GLN A 25 -23.95 6.46 10.70
CA GLN A 25 -23.07 7.63 10.75
C GLN A 25 -22.99 8.20 9.33
N ASP A 26 -23.35 9.47 9.19
CA ASP A 26 -23.25 10.14 7.90
C ASP A 26 -21.76 10.22 7.53
N LEU A 27 -21.39 9.58 6.43
CA LEU A 27 -20.03 9.70 5.88
C LEU A 27 -19.74 11.17 5.55
N PRO A 28 -18.48 11.61 5.68
CA PRO A 28 -18.11 12.97 5.32
C PRO A 28 -18.41 13.26 3.84
N ALA A 29 -18.79 14.50 3.56
CA ALA A 29 -19.03 14.95 2.20
C ALA A 29 -17.73 14.94 1.39
N VAL A 30 -17.87 14.78 0.08
CA VAL A 30 -16.74 14.83 -0.87
C VAL A 30 -16.04 16.19 -0.75
N ALA A 31 -14.77 16.15 -0.34
CA ALA A 31 -13.92 17.32 -0.18
C ALA A 31 -13.11 17.63 -1.45
N TRP A 32 -12.94 16.64 -2.33
CA TRP A 32 -12.16 16.75 -3.55
C TRP A 32 -12.50 15.63 -4.55
N GLU A 33 -12.40 15.93 -5.85
CA GLU A 33 -12.62 14.98 -6.94
C GLU A 33 -11.46 15.06 -7.94
N GLY A 34 -10.87 13.91 -8.24
CA GLY A 34 -9.83 13.69 -9.24
C GLY A 34 -10.32 12.84 -10.41
N GLU A 35 -9.38 12.35 -11.22
CA GLU A 35 -9.68 11.47 -12.35
C GLU A 35 -10.04 10.04 -11.90
N HIS A 36 -9.31 9.54 -10.91
CA HIS A 36 -9.41 8.18 -10.39
C HIS A 36 -10.00 8.14 -8.98
N VAL A 37 -9.88 9.20 -8.19
CA VAL A 37 -10.27 9.22 -6.77
C VAL A 37 -11.21 10.37 -6.45
N THR A 38 -12.31 10.07 -5.75
CA THR A 38 -13.07 11.06 -4.97
C THR A 38 -12.68 10.94 -3.51
N PHE A 39 -12.32 12.05 -2.87
CA PHE A 39 -11.76 12.05 -1.52
C PHE A 39 -12.70 12.74 -0.53
N SER A 40 -12.99 12.04 0.56
CA SER A 40 -13.76 12.50 1.71
C SER A 40 -12.95 12.27 2.98
N ALA A 41 -13.06 13.17 3.95
CA ALA A 41 -12.32 13.03 5.21
C ALA A 41 -13.03 13.71 6.38
N ASP A 42 -12.78 13.21 7.59
CA ASP A 42 -13.23 13.85 8.83
C ASP A 42 -12.44 15.14 9.12
N HIS A 43 -11.12 15.12 8.84
CA HIS A 43 -10.20 16.24 9.10
C HIS A 43 -9.42 16.66 7.84
N PRO A 44 -10.10 17.11 6.76
CA PRO A 44 -9.45 17.42 5.48
C PRO A 44 -8.42 18.55 5.57
N GLU A 45 -8.43 19.37 6.62
CA GLU A 45 -7.49 20.45 6.89
C GLU A 45 -6.12 19.98 7.39
N GLN A 46 -6.02 18.74 7.85
CA GLN A 46 -4.76 18.15 8.36
C GLN A 46 -3.93 17.48 7.25
N LEU A 47 -4.40 17.57 6.01
CA LEU A 47 -3.79 16.92 4.86
C LEU A 47 -2.62 17.73 4.31
N CYS A 48 -1.52 17.05 3.97
CA CYS A 48 -0.42 17.72 3.26
C CYS A 48 -0.81 18.11 1.83
N GLY A 49 -0.19 19.18 1.33
CA GLY A 49 -0.59 19.89 0.12
C GLY A 49 -0.54 19.05 -1.15
N GLY A 50 0.31 18.03 -1.21
CA GLY A 50 0.45 17.11 -2.35
C GLY A 50 -0.44 15.87 -2.29
N THR A 51 -1.04 15.55 -1.15
CA THR A 51 -1.61 14.21 -0.91
C THR A 51 -2.71 13.81 -1.88
N ARG A 52 -3.66 14.71 -2.22
CA ARG A 52 -4.79 14.40 -3.11
C ARG A 52 -4.34 14.11 -4.54
N ALA A 53 -3.48 14.96 -5.07
CA ALA A 53 -2.94 14.81 -6.42
C ALA A 53 -2.07 13.54 -6.53
N TYR A 54 -1.28 13.27 -5.49
CA TYR A 54 -0.51 12.02 -5.40
C TYR A 54 -1.44 10.80 -5.38
N LEU A 55 -2.43 10.78 -4.48
CA LEU A 55 -3.36 9.65 -4.31
C LEU A 55 -4.07 9.31 -5.63
N ASP A 56 -4.57 10.31 -6.35
CA ASP A 56 -5.27 10.14 -7.62
C ASP A 56 -4.36 9.59 -8.73
N GLN A 57 -3.19 10.22 -8.93
CA GLN A 57 -2.23 9.75 -9.92
C GLN A 57 -1.74 8.33 -9.60
N ARG A 58 -1.45 8.08 -8.33
CA ARG A 58 -0.94 6.80 -7.85
C ARG A 58 -1.98 5.70 -7.97
N ALA A 59 -3.25 5.99 -7.67
CA ALA A 59 -4.36 5.06 -7.86
C ALA A 59 -4.50 4.65 -9.33
N GLY A 60 -4.44 5.61 -10.27
CA GLY A 60 -4.46 5.30 -11.71
C GLY A 60 -3.35 4.32 -12.11
N ARG A 61 -2.11 4.56 -11.67
CA ARG A 61 -0.97 3.66 -11.97
C ARG A 61 -1.12 2.28 -11.33
N VAL A 62 -1.64 2.20 -10.11
CA VAL A 62 -1.89 0.92 -9.43
C VAL A 62 -2.95 0.11 -10.17
N LEU A 63 -4.08 0.73 -10.54
CA LEU A 63 -5.13 0.06 -11.32
C LEU A 63 -4.60 -0.41 -12.69
N GLU A 64 -3.79 0.42 -13.37
CA GLU A 64 -3.13 0.05 -14.62
C GLU A 64 -2.17 -1.13 -14.42
N ALA A 65 -1.34 -1.11 -13.38
CA ALA A 65 -0.38 -2.18 -13.07
C ALA A 65 -1.07 -3.51 -12.75
N LEU A 66 -2.26 -3.46 -12.15
CA LEU A 66 -3.12 -4.61 -11.86
C LEU A 66 -3.95 -5.05 -13.07
N ASN A 67 -3.87 -4.33 -14.21
CA ASN A 67 -4.73 -4.54 -15.37
C ASN A 67 -6.23 -4.56 -15.00
N SER A 68 -6.61 -3.77 -14.00
CA SER A 68 -8.00 -3.63 -13.57
C SER A 68 -8.75 -2.67 -14.49
N ALA A 69 -10.05 -2.86 -14.61
CA ALA A 69 -10.90 -1.90 -15.31
C ALA A 69 -10.83 -0.53 -14.59
N PRO A 70 -10.85 0.59 -15.33
CA PRO A 70 -10.92 1.90 -14.70
C PRO A 70 -12.16 2.00 -13.82
N VAL A 71 -11.93 2.22 -12.52
CA VAL A 71 -12.96 2.48 -11.51
C VAL A 71 -12.66 3.82 -10.85
N GLN A 72 -13.71 4.57 -10.53
CA GLN A 72 -13.57 5.75 -9.68
C GLN A 72 -13.63 5.30 -8.22
N ILE A 73 -12.55 5.52 -7.49
CA ILE A 73 -12.41 5.11 -6.09
C ILE A 73 -12.92 6.22 -5.17
N ALA A 74 -13.92 5.91 -4.36
CA ALA A 74 -14.35 6.74 -3.24
C ALA A 74 -13.51 6.42 -1.99
N TYR A 75 -12.57 7.31 -1.70
CA TYR A 75 -11.62 7.21 -0.59
C TYR A 75 -12.11 8.04 0.60
N TYR A 76 -12.29 7.38 1.73
CA TYR A 76 -12.70 7.97 2.99
C TYR A 76 -11.56 7.87 4.00
N TRP A 77 -11.01 9.02 4.39
CA TRP A 77 -10.05 9.12 5.49
C TRP A 77 -10.78 9.45 6.80
N LEU A 78 -10.93 8.45 7.67
CA LEU A 78 -11.83 8.51 8.83
C LEU A 78 -11.08 8.21 10.14
N ASP A 79 -11.58 8.76 11.25
CA ASP A 79 -11.08 8.43 12.59
C ASP A 79 -11.59 7.06 13.09
N ASP A 80 -12.78 6.63 12.63
CA ASP A 80 -13.46 5.39 13.06
C ASP A 80 -13.71 4.45 11.88
N VAL A 81 -12.63 3.92 11.30
CA VAL A 81 -12.71 3.00 10.16
C VAL A 81 -13.40 1.69 10.51
N ALA A 82 -13.22 1.20 11.74
CA ALA A 82 -13.84 -0.02 12.24
C ALA A 82 -15.37 -0.03 12.12
N ALA A 83 -16.04 1.14 12.16
CA ALA A 83 -17.48 1.24 11.96
C ALA A 83 -17.94 0.96 10.52
N HIS A 84 -17.01 1.04 9.56
CA HIS A 84 -17.27 0.94 8.12
C HIS A 84 -16.67 -0.31 7.47
N CYS A 85 -15.75 -0.99 8.15
CA CYS A 85 -15.08 -2.19 7.64
C CYS A 85 -15.64 -3.49 8.25
N PRO A 86 -16.01 -4.49 7.44
CA PRO A 86 -16.59 -5.75 7.92
C PRO A 86 -15.62 -6.65 8.70
N GLU A 87 -14.32 -6.41 8.60
CA GLU A 87 -13.23 -7.24 9.15
C GLU A 87 -13.08 -7.12 10.68
N GLY A 88 -13.69 -6.11 11.31
CA GLY A 88 -13.81 -5.99 12.77
C GLY A 88 -13.11 -4.78 13.39
N PRO A 89 -13.08 -4.70 14.73
CA PRO A 89 -12.81 -3.44 15.45
C PRO A 89 -11.36 -2.98 15.51
N ALA A 90 -10.42 -3.72 14.91
CA ALA A 90 -8.98 -3.45 14.99
C ALA A 90 -8.35 -3.16 13.61
N VAL A 91 -9.19 -2.91 12.60
CA VAL A 91 -8.71 -2.62 11.25
C VAL A 91 -8.48 -1.13 11.06
N ILE A 92 -7.35 -0.82 10.45
CA ILE A 92 -6.89 0.53 10.13
C ILE A 92 -7.30 0.95 8.71
N GLY A 93 -7.86 0.02 7.94
CA GLY A 93 -8.27 0.21 6.56
C GLY A 93 -9.06 -0.99 6.04
N CYS A 94 -9.87 -0.74 5.01
CA CYS A 94 -10.41 -1.76 4.13
C CYS A 94 -10.75 -1.12 2.76
N GLY A 95 -10.68 -1.91 1.69
CA GLY A 95 -11.11 -1.49 0.35
C GLY A 95 -11.95 -2.55 -0.35
N SER A 96 -12.88 -2.14 -1.22
CA SER A 96 -13.71 -3.03 -2.06
C SER A 96 -14.35 -2.28 -3.22
N GLU A 97 -14.32 -2.79 -4.45
CA GLU A 97 -15.21 -2.36 -5.55
C GLU A 97 -15.32 -0.82 -5.70
N GLY A 98 -14.18 -0.13 -5.74
CA GLY A 98 -14.13 1.33 -5.82
C GLY A 98 -14.41 2.07 -4.51
N LEU A 99 -14.37 1.41 -3.36
CA LEU A 99 -14.46 2.03 -2.03
C LEU A 99 -13.18 1.78 -1.25
N VAL A 100 -12.73 2.79 -0.50
CA VAL A 100 -11.67 2.68 0.50
C VAL A 100 -12.07 3.43 1.76
N PHE A 101 -11.92 2.79 2.91
CA PHE A 101 -11.92 3.42 4.23
C PHE A 101 -10.53 3.23 4.83
N SER A 102 -9.94 4.28 5.40
CA SER A 102 -8.58 4.20 5.96
C SER A 102 -8.38 5.25 7.05
N GLU A 103 -7.59 4.91 8.07
CA GLU A 103 -7.12 5.83 9.11
C GLU A 103 -5.88 6.61 8.64
N TRP A 104 -5.22 6.13 7.57
CA TRP A 104 -4.03 6.71 6.98
C TRP A 104 -4.30 7.30 5.59
N VAL A 105 -3.53 8.30 5.17
CA VAL A 105 -3.62 8.88 3.84
C VAL A 105 -2.26 9.37 3.31
N PRO A 106 -1.85 8.96 2.10
CA PRO A 106 -2.47 7.98 1.20
C PRO A 106 -2.16 6.55 1.66
N HIS A 107 -3.14 5.66 1.72
CA HIS A 107 -2.94 4.24 2.04
C HIS A 107 -3.09 3.40 0.77
N MET A 108 -1.99 3.17 0.06
CA MET A 108 -2.02 2.52 -1.25
C MET A 108 -2.29 1.02 -1.16
N HIS A 109 -2.00 0.38 -0.03
CA HIS A 109 -2.45 -0.98 0.28
C HIS A 109 -3.96 -1.13 0.03
N GLU A 110 -4.77 -0.24 0.60
CA GLU A 110 -6.24 -0.32 0.46
C GLU A 110 -6.74 0.01 -0.95
N ILE A 111 -6.00 0.84 -1.69
CA ILE A 111 -6.31 1.13 -3.10
C ILE A 111 -6.22 -0.15 -3.94
N VAL A 112 -5.32 -1.09 -3.62
CA VAL A 112 -5.23 -2.38 -4.33
C VAL A 112 -6.51 -3.20 -4.14
N HIS A 113 -7.11 -3.15 -2.95
CA HIS A 113 -8.38 -3.83 -2.66
C HIS A 113 -9.60 -3.18 -3.32
N ALA A 114 -9.52 -1.89 -3.64
CA ALA A 114 -10.59 -1.15 -4.31
C ALA A 114 -10.71 -1.44 -5.82
N ARG A 115 -9.87 -2.32 -6.38
CA ARG A 115 -9.97 -2.72 -7.78
C ARG A 115 -11.29 -3.43 -8.09
N ASP A 116 -11.72 -3.37 -9.34
CA ASP A 116 -12.89 -4.13 -9.83
C ASP A 116 -12.52 -5.62 -10.01
N GLY A 117 -13.47 -6.51 -9.71
CA GLY A 117 -13.33 -7.96 -9.89
C GLY A 117 -13.46 -8.81 -8.62
N ASP A 118 -13.53 -10.14 -8.82
CA ASP A 118 -13.52 -11.10 -7.72
C ASP A 118 -12.17 -11.04 -6.98
N ARG A 119 -12.21 -10.97 -5.65
CA ARG A 119 -11.00 -10.98 -4.81
C ARG A 119 -10.33 -12.33 -4.83
N LEU A 120 -9.02 -12.34 -4.58
CA LEU A 120 -8.29 -13.55 -4.26
C LEU A 120 -8.73 -14.11 -2.90
N PRO A 121 -8.39 -15.37 -2.58
CA PRO A 121 -8.39 -15.84 -1.19
C PRO A 121 -7.63 -14.84 -0.30
N ALA A 122 -8.18 -14.53 0.87
CA ALA A 122 -7.75 -13.38 1.70
C ALA A 122 -6.23 -13.24 1.86
N VAL A 123 -5.53 -14.34 2.12
CA VAL A 123 -4.06 -14.35 2.29
C VAL A 123 -3.30 -13.88 1.05
N LEU A 124 -3.78 -14.24 -0.15
CA LEU A 124 -3.19 -13.85 -1.43
C LEU A 124 -3.57 -12.43 -1.78
N GLU A 125 -4.80 -12.03 -1.44
CA GLU A 125 -5.31 -10.66 -1.62
C GLU A 125 -4.46 -9.65 -0.82
N GLU A 126 -4.18 -9.94 0.44
CA GLU A 126 -3.30 -9.13 1.30
C GLU A 126 -1.85 -9.11 0.80
N GLY A 127 -1.34 -10.26 0.34
CA GLY A 127 -0.04 -10.33 -0.29
C GLY A 127 0.06 -9.48 -1.56
N LEU A 128 -1.02 -9.41 -2.35
CA LEU A 128 -1.09 -8.58 -3.55
C LEU A 128 -1.11 -7.09 -3.19
N ALA A 129 -1.85 -6.71 -2.15
CA ALA A 129 -1.89 -5.35 -1.64
C ALA A 129 -0.54 -4.89 -1.08
N PHE A 130 0.19 -5.75 -0.36
CA PHE A 130 1.58 -5.48 0.03
C PHE A 130 2.52 -5.42 -1.19
N HIS A 131 2.24 -6.16 -2.26
CA HIS A 131 3.07 -6.14 -3.46
C HIS A 131 2.84 -4.90 -4.33
N PHE A 132 1.63 -4.39 -4.48
CA PHE A 132 1.34 -3.23 -5.35
C PHE A 132 1.08 -1.92 -4.59
N GLY A 133 0.99 -1.98 -3.27
CA GLY A 133 0.69 -0.85 -2.39
C GLY A 133 1.91 -0.02 -2.00
N ASP A 134 2.09 0.16 -0.69
CA ASP A 134 3.00 1.14 -0.12
C ASP A 134 4.45 0.62 0.01
N PRO A 135 5.46 1.34 -0.50
CA PRO A 135 6.87 0.94 -0.37
C PRO A 135 7.43 1.08 1.05
N TYR A 136 6.70 1.75 1.95
CA TYR A 136 7.04 1.98 3.35
C TYR A 136 5.78 1.93 4.23
N PRO A 137 5.85 1.44 5.48
CA PRO A 137 7.02 0.85 6.13
C PRO A 137 7.35 -0.53 5.57
N VAL A 138 8.59 -0.94 5.79
CA VAL A 138 9.04 -2.29 5.47
C VAL A 138 8.89 -3.15 6.71
N TYR A 139 8.28 -4.31 6.52
CA TYR A 139 7.96 -5.24 7.60
C TYR A 139 8.80 -6.51 7.52
N GLU A 140 9.11 -7.08 8.68
CA GLU A 140 9.78 -8.38 8.77
C GLU A 140 8.90 -9.48 8.17
N MET A 141 9.47 -10.29 7.29
CA MET A 141 8.77 -11.42 6.68
C MET A 141 8.73 -12.62 7.62
N ALA A 142 7.59 -13.31 7.66
CA ALA A 142 7.49 -14.64 8.28
C ALA A 142 8.47 -15.66 7.64
N SER A 143 8.60 -16.86 8.21
CA SER A 143 9.49 -17.88 7.65
C SER A 143 8.99 -18.46 6.32
N ARG A 144 9.87 -19.16 5.58
CA ARG A 144 9.49 -19.83 4.32
C ARG A 144 8.59 -21.04 4.56
N GLU A 145 8.77 -21.72 5.68
CA GLU A 145 7.91 -22.82 6.10
C GLU A 145 6.49 -22.32 6.32
N ARG A 146 6.36 -21.14 6.94
CA ARG A 146 5.08 -20.48 7.19
C ARG A 146 4.32 -20.15 5.90
N LEU A 147 5.02 -19.74 4.83
CA LEU A 147 4.38 -19.51 3.51
C LEU A 147 3.57 -20.73 3.03
N THR A 148 4.09 -21.94 3.24
CA THR A 148 3.39 -23.15 2.79
C THR A 148 2.07 -23.32 3.54
N GLU A 149 2.04 -23.01 4.83
CA GLU A 149 0.81 -23.03 5.62
C GLU A 149 -0.17 -21.92 5.20
N LEU A 150 0.34 -20.76 4.80
CA LEU A 150 -0.46 -19.60 4.41
C LEU A 150 -1.16 -19.80 3.07
N ILE A 151 -0.41 -20.17 2.03
CA ILE A 151 -0.96 -20.28 0.67
C ILE A 151 -1.66 -21.63 0.45
N MET A 152 -1.22 -22.68 1.14
CA MET A 152 -1.68 -24.05 0.88
C MET A 152 -2.37 -24.70 2.09
N GLY A 153 -2.50 -23.98 3.20
CA GLY A 153 -3.19 -24.46 4.40
C GLY A 153 -4.53 -23.77 4.59
N ASP A 154 -4.86 -23.52 5.85
CA ASP A 154 -6.09 -22.86 6.26
C ASP A 154 -5.84 -21.35 6.34
N SER A 155 -6.37 -20.61 5.35
CA SER A 155 -6.21 -19.16 5.22
C SER A 155 -6.74 -18.38 6.42
N ASP A 156 -7.57 -18.99 7.27
CA ASP A 156 -8.16 -18.38 8.45
C ASP A 156 -7.16 -18.20 9.61
N LYS A 157 -5.90 -18.62 9.42
CA LYS A 157 -4.83 -18.56 10.44
C LYS A 157 -3.83 -17.44 10.21
N ILE A 158 -4.11 -16.46 9.36
CA ILE A 158 -3.28 -15.27 9.18
C ILE A 158 -3.07 -14.60 10.54
N SER A 159 -1.82 -14.27 10.85
CA SER A 159 -1.43 -13.76 12.17
C SER A 159 -0.95 -12.31 12.17
N GLY A 160 -0.78 -11.68 11.01
CA GLY A 160 -0.48 -10.25 10.86
C GLY A 160 0.47 -9.91 9.72
N VAL A 161 1.03 -8.70 9.76
CA VAL A 161 1.84 -8.09 8.69
C VAL A 161 3.02 -8.92 8.20
N SER A 162 3.62 -9.76 9.05
CA SER A 162 4.73 -10.64 8.66
C SER A 162 4.30 -11.77 7.72
N ASP A 163 3.08 -12.30 7.91
CA ASP A 163 2.50 -13.30 7.02
C ASP A 163 2.23 -12.65 5.65
N TYR A 164 1.62 -11.46 5.63
CA TYR A 164 1.37 -10.69 4.39
C TYR A 164 2.67 -10.38 3.64
N SER A 165 3.69 -9.92 4.36
CA SER A 165 4.99 -9.60 3.79
C SER A 165 5.65 -10.81 3.13
N ARG A 166 5.54 -12.00 3.74
CA ARG A 166 6.09 -13.23 3.16
C ARG A 166 5.30 -13.69 1.94
N VAL A 167 3.98 -13.47 1.89
CA VAL A 167 3.16 -13.77 0.71
C VAL A 167 3.49 -12.79 -0.42
N ALA A 168 3.58 -11.49 -0.13
CA ALA A 168 3.99 -10.46 -1.09
C ALA A 168 5.36 -10.78 -1.71
N HIS A 169 6.33 -11.21 -0.89
CA HIS A 169 7.63 -11.68 -1.37
C HIS A 169 7.53 -12.87 -2.35
N PHE A 170 6.60 -13.80 -2.09
CA PHE A 170 6.35 -14.90 -3.01
C PHE A 170 5.70 -14.43 -4.32
N LEU A 171 4.78 -13.47 -4.27
CA LEU A 171 4.20 -12.87 -5.47
C LEU A 171 5.24 -12.06 -6.27
N ALA A 172 6.15 -11.34 -5.60
CA ALA A 172 7.29 -10.68 -6.22
C ALA A 172 8.19 -11.69 -6.95
N PHE A 173 8.49 -12.83 -6.32
CA PHE A 173 9.21 -13.94 -6.98
C PHE A 173 8.49 -14.41 -8.26
N ILE A 174 7.16 -14.55 -8.24
CA ILE A 174 6.40 -14.93 -9.43
C ILE A 174 6.53 -13.86 -10.52
N SER A 175 6.29 -12.60 -10.16
CA SER A 175 6.35 -11.45 -11.06
C SER A 175 7.73 -11.31 -11.71
N GLU A 176 8.81 -11.47 -10.95
CA GLU A 176 10.18 -11.29 -11.44
C GLU A 176 10.73 -12.50 -12.20
N THR A 177 10.38 -13.71 -11.77
CA THR A 177 10.92 -14.94 -12.36
C THR A 177 10.14 -15.35 -13.60
N TYR A 178 8.83 -15.15 -13.60
CA TYR A 178 7.92 -15.63 -14.64
C TYR A 178 7.20 -14.51 -15.40
N GLY A 179 7.37 -13.26 -14.95
CA GLY A 179 6.78 -12.06 -15.57
C GLY A 179 5.49 -11.63 -14.88
N ARG A 180 5.30 -10.31 -14.76
CA ARG A 180 4.10 -9.69 -14.17
C ARG A 180 2.80 -10.20 -14.79
N ASP A 181 2.76 -10.41 -16.10
CA ASP A 181 1.58 -10.93 -16.80
C ASP A 181 1.13 -12.31 -16.27
N ARG A 182 2.05 -13.12 -15.73
CA ARG A 182 1.72 -14.41 -15.10
C ARG A 182 1.11 -14.23 -13.72
N LEU A 183 1.58 -13.24 -12.95
CA LEU A 183 0.96 -12.86 -11.69
C LEU A 183 -0.46 -12.31 -11.90
N LEU A 184 -0.68 -11.48 -12.92
CA LEU A 184 -2.02 -10.97 -13.24
C LEU A 184 -2.95 -12.05 -13.78
N MET A 185 -2.42 -13.02 -14.53
CA MET A 185 -3.18 -14.21 -14.92
C MET A 185 -3.57 -15.06 -13.71
N PHE A 186 -2.71 -15.14 -12.68
CA PHE A 186 -3.02 -15.84 -11.44
C PHE A 186 -4.17 -15.20 -10.69
N ASP A 187 -4.15 -13.86 -10.56
CA ASP A 187 -5.23 -13.06 -9.97
C ASP A 187 -6.58 -13.38 -10.63
N GLY A 188 -6.63 -13.35 -11.97
CA GLY A 188 -7.86 -13.63 -12.72
C GLY A 188 -8.32 -15.09 -12.78
N LEU A 189 -7.57 -16.05 -12.22
CA LEU A 189 -7.94 -17.48 -12.19
C LEU A 189 -8.64 -17.90 -10.90
N LEU A 190 -8.62 -17.07 -9.87
CA LEU A 190 -9.09 -17.41 -8.54
C LEU A 190 -10.26 -16.52 -8.13
N ALA A 191 -11.01 -17.00 -7.14
CA ALA A 191 -12.05 -16.25 -6.46
C ALA A 191 -11.82 -16.31 -4.95
N ILE A 192 -12.56 -15.49 -4.20
CA ILE A 192 -12.33 -15.27 -2.76
C ILE A 192 -12.45 -16.57 -1.94
N ASN A 193 -13.26 -17.51 -2.41
CA ASN A 193 -13.51 -18.80 -1.79
C ASN A 193 -12.83 -19.96 -2.54
N SER A 194 -11.88 -19.69 -3.44
CA SER A 194 -11.17 -20.75 -4.16
C SER A 194 -10.44 -21.66 -3.16
N PRO A 195 -10.73 -22.98 -3.14
CA PRO A 195 -10.04 -23.92 -2.27
C PRO A 195 -8.57 -24.06 -2.65
N VAL A 196 -7.76 -24.57 -1.73
CA VAL A 196 -6.31 -24.84 -1.93
C VAL A 196 -6.03 -25.60 -3.23
N SER A 197 -6.88 -26.56 -3.61
CA SER A 197 -6.71 -27.31 -4.86
C SER A 197 -6.82 -26.45 -6.12
N GLU A 198 -7.66 -25.40 -6.09
CA GLU A 198 -7.75 -24.43 -7.20
C GLU A 198 -6.55 -23.49 -7.21
N VAL A 199 -6.09 -23.05 -6.04
CA VAL A 199 -4.85 -22.27 -5.89
C VAL A 199 -3.65 -23.04 -6.47
N GLU A 200 -3.51 -24.32 -6.13
CA GLU A 200 -2.48 -25.20 -6.69
C GLU A 200 -2.60 -25.36 -8.22
N ALA A 201 -3.83 -25.52 -8.73
CA ALA A 201 -4.08 -25.63 -10.16
C ALA A 201 -3.75 -24.32 -10.91
N ALA A 202 -4.06 -23.17 -10.32
CA ALA A 202 -3.73 -21.86 -10.88
C ALA A 202 -2.22 -21.65 -10.95
N PHE A 203 -1.45 -22.00 -9.91
CA PHE A 203 0.02 -21.98 -9.98
C PHE A 203 0.56 -22.89 -11.08
N ALA A 204 0.04 -24.12 -11.17
CA ALA A 204 0.45 -25.03 -12.22
C ALA A 204 0.14 -24.48 -13.63
N ALA A 205 -0.98 -23.76 -13.78
CA ALA A 205 -1.40 -23.18 -15.06
C ALA A 205 -0.48 -22.02 -15.50
N ILE A 206 -0.12 -21.12 -14.59
CA ILE A 206 0.68 -19.92 -14.97
C ILE A 206 2.18 -20.24 -15.08
N VAL A 207 2.69 -21.23 -14.33
CA VAL A 207 4.13 -21.51 -14.23
C VAL A 207 4.54 -22.87 -14.82
N GLY A 208 3.61 -23.80 -14.97
CA GLY A 208 3.90 -25.17 -15.43
C GLY A 208 4.60 -26.05 -14.39
N LEU A 209 4.65 -25.62 -13.12
CA LEU A 209 5.26 -26.35 -12.02
C LEU A 209 4.21 -26.80 -11.01
N GLY A 210 4.33 -28.03 -10.53
CA GLY A 210 3.57 -28.47 -9.36
C GLY A 210 4.06 -27.81 -8.08
N ARG A 211 3.25 -27.87 -7.02
CA ARG A 211 3.53 -27.25 -5.70
C ARG A 211 4.96 -27.46 -5.19
N GLU A 212 5.40 -28.71 -5.08
CA GLU A 212 6.69 -29.04 -4.49
C GLU A 212 7.86 -28.47 -5.30
N GLN A 213 7.74 -28.49 -6.63
CA GLN A 213 8.74 -27.91 -7.53
C GLN A 213 8.77 -26.40 -7.39
N MET A 214 7.61 -25.77 -7.31
CA MET A 214 7.50 -24.33 -7.11
C MET A 214 8.18 -23.87 -5.83
N LEU A 215 7.85 -24.51 -4.70
CA LEU A 215 8.47 -24.21 -3.41
C LEU A 215 9.99 -24.46 -3.43
N ALA A 216 10.45 -25.48 -4.15
CA ALA A 216 11.88 -25.75 -4.31
C ALA A 216 12.60 -24.68 -5.16
N VAL A 217 11.96 -24.12 -6.19
CA VAL A 217 12.52 -22.99 -6.95
C VAL A 217 12.54 -21.75 -6.07
N TYR A 218 11.41 -21.43 -5.45
CA TYR A 218 11.26 -20.29 -4.55
C TYR A 218 12.29 -20.32 -3.42
N ALA A 219 12.63 -21.49 -2.86
CA ALA A 219 13.66 -21.67 -1.84
C ALA A 219 15.02 -21.03 -2.19
N ASN A 220 15.33 -20.86 -3.49
CA ASN A 220 16.57 -20.25 -3.97
C ASN A 220 16.43 -18.77 -4.34
N TYR A 221 15.20 -18.23 -4.38
CA TYR A 221 14.96 -16.81 -4.57
C TYR A 221 15.47 -16.05 -3.33
N PRO A 222 16.27 -14.99 -3.47
CA PRO A 222 16.88 -14.32 -2.31
C PRO A 222 15.84 -13.53 -1.50
N ASP A 223 15.97 -13.56 -0.18
CA ASP A 223 15.17 -12.68 0.69
C ASP A 223 15.58 -11.21 0.48
N CYS A 224 14.58 -10.34 0.47
CA CYS A 224 14.67 -8.91 0.28
C CYS A 224 13.72 -8.16 1.22
N ASP A 225 14.12 -6.94 1.57
CA ASP A 225 13.35 -6.03 2.42
C ASP A 225 12.53 -5.09 1.51
N GLY A 226 11.22 -5.04 1.74
CA GLY A 226 10.25 -4.30 0.93
C GLY A 226 9.84 -5.06 -0.32
N ASN A 227 8.68 -5.71 -0.30
CA ASN A 227 8.22 -6.62 -1.36
C ASN A 227 7.31 -5.95 -2.41
N VAL A 228 7.51 -4.66 -2.66
CA VAL A 228 6.66 -3.87 -3.56
C VAL A 228 7.15 -3.94 -5.01
N ASP A 229 6.24 -4.01 -5.98
CA ASP A 229 6.52 -3.76 -7.40
C ASP A 229 6.99 -2.32 -7.58
N MET A 230 8.31 -2.17 -7.67
CA MET A 230 8.95 -0.88 -7.89
C MET A 230 8.60 -0.30 -9.26
N GLY A 231 8.07 -1.08 -10.21
CA GLY A 231 7.62 -0.59 -11.50
C GLY A 231 6.58 0.52 -11.38
N VAL A 232 5.66 0.43 -10.42
CA VAL A 232 4.62 1.47 -10.22
C VAL A 232 5.23 2.79 -9.74
N VAL A 233 6.29 2.74 -8.91
CA VAL A 233 6.95 3.92 -8.30
C VAL A 233 8.04 4.52 -9.17
N CYS A 234 8.87 3.66 -9.77
CA CYS A 234 10.13 4.03 -10.37
C CYS A 234 10.04 4.50 -11.82
N GLU A 235 8.85 4.70 -12.36
CA GLU A 235 8.70 5.28 -13.70
C GLU A 235 9.10 6.76 -13.74
N ALA A 236 8.92 7.50 -12.65
CA ALA A 236 9.17 8.95 -12.59
C ALA A 236 10.64 9.34 -12.86
N GLU A 237 10.85 10.40 -13.66
CA GLU A 237 12.19 10.87 -14.02
C GLU A 237 13.05 11.22 -12.79
N PRO A 238 14.36 10.90 -12.80
CA PRO A 238 15.22 11.22 -11.67
C PRO A 238 15.34 12.74 -11.44
N VAL A 239 14.98 13.19 -10.24
CA VAL A 239 15.12 14.61 -9.81
C VAL A 239 16.57 14.98 -9.51
N ALA A 240 17.42 13.99 -9.22
CA ALA A 240 18.83 14.17 -8.96
C ALA A 240 19.69 13.04 -9.52
N ARG A 241 20.94 13.38 -9.87
CA ARG A 241 21.98 12.42 -10.26
C ARG A 241 23.18 12.58 -9.35
N LEU A 242 23.46 11.56 -8.54
CA LEU A 242 24.57 11.52 -7.60
C LEU A 242 25.85 11.05 -8.28
N SER A 243 26.96 11.69 -7.94
CA SER A 243 28.29 11.41 -8.50
C SER A 243 29.38 11.73 -7.49
N ALA A 244 30.64 11.45 -7.81
CA ALA A 244 31.76 11.75 -6.90
C ALA A 244 31.88 13.24 -6.55
N SER A 245 31.50 14.13 -7.47
CA SER A 245 31.49 15.59 -7.24
C SER A 245 30.21 16.12 -6.60
N ARG A 246 29.15 15.29 -6.53
CA ARG A 246 27.87 15.62 -5.91
C ARG A 246 27.27 14.36 -5.28
N PRO A 247 27.77 13.93 -4.11
CA PRO A 247 27.34 12.68 -3.47
C PRO A 247 26.11 12.85 -2.58
N VAL A 248 25.52 14.05 -2.52
CA VAL A 248 24.40 14.39 -1.62
C VAL A 248 23.15 14.71 -2.43
N PHE A 249 22.01 14.20 -1.99
CA PHE A 249 20.67 14.66 -2.35
C PHE A 249 19.98 15.19 -1.09
N GLU A 250 19.38 16.37 -1.16
CA GLU A 250 18.68 17.02 -0.05
C GLU A 250 17.30 17.48 -0.51
N ARG A 251 16.33 17.39 0.40
CA ARG A 251 14.96 17.87 0.24
C ARG A 251 14.53 18.60 1.50
N ARG A 252 13.66 19.57 1.30
CA ARG A 252 12.89 20.18 2.38
C ARG A 252 11.54 19.49 2.43
N VAL A 253 11.19 18.90 3.57
CA VAL A 253 9.87 18.32 3.81
C VAL A 253 9.05 19.34 4.60
N ASP A 254 7.98 19.82 3.97
CA ASP A 254 7.07 20.83 4.50
C ASP A 254 5.66 20.42 4.09
N CYS A 255 4.78 20.13 5.06
CA CYS A 255 3.45 19.58 4.77
C CYS A 255 2.59 20.52 3.90
N ASP A 256 2.85 21.83 3.91
CA ASP A 256 2.15 22.79 3.05
C ASP A 256 2.61 22.73 1.58
N ALA A 257 3.73 22.04 1.28
CA ALA A 257 4.25 21.92 -0.07
C ALA A 257 3.40 21.00 -0.94
N ARG A 258 3.35 21.30 -2.24
CA ARG A 258 2.53 20.59 -3.23
C ARG A 258 3.08 19.21 -3.61
N ASP A 259 4.31 18.91 -3.23
CA ASP A 259 5.02 17.66 -3.48
C ASP A 259 5.29 16.86 -2.19
N VAL A 260 4.60 17.22 -1.10
CA VAL A 260 4.65 16.51 0.18
C VAL A 260 3.29 15.89 0.47
N MET A 261 3.31 14.61 0.83
CA MET A 261 2.13 13.77 1.07
C MET A 261 1.99 13.43 2.56
N GLY A 262 0.80 13.01 2.97
CA GLY A 262 0.49 12.62 4.34
C GLY A 262 -0.84 13.21 4.86
N PRO A 263 -1.25 12.83 6.09
CA PRO A 263 -0.48 12.01 7.03
C PRO A 263 -0.60 10.49 6.81
N TYR A 264 0.55 9.83 6.66
CA TYR A 264 0.65 8.37 6.69
C TYR A 264 1.29 7.95 8.02
N GLU A 265 0.59 7.20 8.87
CA GLU A 265 1.01 6.93 10.26
C GLU A 265 1.44 8.19 11.05
N GLY A 266 0.80 9.33 10.79
CA GLY A 266 1.15 10.63 11.40
C GLY A 266 2.38 11.32 10.82
N MET A 267 2.94 10.80 9.72
CA MET A 267 4.11 11.33 9.04
C MET A 267 3.74 12.05 7.73
N ALA A 268 4.44 13.15 7.46
CA ALA A 268 4.52 13.76 6.14
C ALA A 268 5.70 13.16 5.39
N PHE A 269 5.58 12.93 4.08
CA PHE A 269 6.64 12.34 3.29
C PHE A 269 6.78 12.88 1.87
N THR A 270 7.93 12.60 1.29
CA THR A 270 8.24 12.85 -0.13
C THR A 270 8.51 11.52 -0.83
N GLU A 271 8.29 11.49 -2.14
CA GLU A 271 8.62 10.35 -2.99
C GLU A 271 9.39 10.87 -4.21
N ASP A 272 10.68 10.57 -4.28
CA ASP A 272 11.57 11.05 -5.32
C ASP A 272 12.34 9.90 -5.96
N ILE A 273 12.64 10.04 -7.25
CA ILE A 273 13.61 9.17 -7.93
C ILE A 273 14.95 9.89 -8.03
N ILE A 274 16.03 9.23 -7.63
CA ILE A 274 17.40 9.68 -7.87
C ILE A 274 18.16 8.64 -8.68
N GLU A 275 19.28 9.04 -9.27
CA GLU A 275 20.20 8.14 -9.99
C GLU A 275 21.57 8.15 -9.33
N ILE A 276 22.09 6.97 -8.98
CA ILE A 276 23.45 6.78 -8.50
C ILE A 276 24.36 6.45 -9.68
N GLY A 277 25.31 7.34 -9.95
CA GLY A 277 26.27 7.16 -11.05
C GLY A 277 27.35 6.11 -10.75
N PRO A 278 27.97 5.53 -11.79
CA PRO A 278 28.94 4.43 -11.66
C PRO A 278 30.18 4.78 -10.83
N ALA A 279 30.57 6.06 -10.78
CA ALA A 279 31.74 6.51 -10.02
C ALA A 279 31.58 6.41 -8.50
N ILE A 280 30.33 6.35 -8.00
CA ILE A 280 30.01 6.17 -6.58
C ILE A 280 29.23 4.87 -6.32
N ALA A 281 29.13 4.00 -7.33
CA ALA A 281 28.59 2.67 -7.15
C ALA A 281 29.50 1.81 -6.26
N GLY A 282 28.92 0.92 -5.47
CA GLY A 282 29.62 0.06 -4.53
C GLY A 282 30.17 0.76 -3.28
N LYS A 283 29.89 2.06 -3.14
CA LYS A 283 30.12 2.84 -1.92
C LYS A 283 29.24 2.29 -0.80
N ARG A 284 29.76 2.32 0.44
CA ARG A 284 29.24 1.53 1.58
C ARG A 284 28.60 2.35 2.69
N PHE A 285 28.72 3.67 2.63
CA PHE A 285 28.13 4.54 3.64
C PHE A 285 27.03 5.36 3.02
N VAL A 286 25.84 5.17 3.57
CA VAL A 286 24.71 6.07 3.36
C VAL A 286 24.49 6.79 4.68
N HIS A 287 24.49 8.11 4.60
CA HIS A 287 24.25 8.96 5.76
C HIS A 287 23.03 9.82 5.51
N ALA A 288 22.08 9.78 6.44
CA ALA A 288 21.06 10.79 6.52
C ALA A 288 21.68 12.14 6.92
N THR A 289 21.32 13.22 6.24
CA THR A 289 21.78 14.60 6.50
C THR A 289 20.61 15.49 6.87
N GLY A 290 20.90 16.70 7.37
CA GLY A 290 19.89 17.67 7.78
C GLY A 290 19.41 17.51 9.22
N ASP A 291 18.28 18.13 9.56
CA ASP A 291 17.68 18.08 10.90
C ASP A 291 16.53 17.08 11.04
N GLY A 292 16.11 16.43 9.94
CA GLY A 292 14.98 15.49 9.94
C GLY A 292 15.13 14.28 10.84
N ILE A 293 16.29 13.61 10.82
CA ILE A 293 16.56 12.49 11.74
C ILE A 293 16.41 12.93 13.21
N ARG A 294 16.98 14.08 13.57
CA ARG A 294 16.90 14.60 14.96
C ARG A 294 15.47 14.96 15.37
N LYS A 295 14.58 15.14 14.41
CA LYS A 295 13.16 15.41 14.60
C LYS A 295 12.30 14.14 14.47
N GLY A 296 12.91 12.95 14.43
CA GLY A 296 12.20 11.67 14.36
C GLY A 296 11.81 11.22 12.95
N GLY A 297 12.47 11.75 11.91
CA GLY A 297 12.23 11.35 10.54
C GLY A 297 12.95 10.05 10.13
N ASN A 298 12.46 9.41 9.08
CA ASN A 298 12.98 8.17 8.51
C ASN A 298 13.37 8.34 7.03
N LEU A 299 14.23 7.44 6.55
CA LEU A 299 14.69 7.39 5.17
C LEU A 299 14.49 5.98 4.61
N LEU A 300 13.80 5.90 3.46
CA LEU A 300 13.84 4.75 2.58
C LEU A 300 14.67 5.10 1.34
N LEU A 301 15.71 4.33 1.03
CA LEU A 301 16.47 4.39 -0.21
C LEU A 301 16.43 3.03 -0.90
N ARG A 302 15.51 2.84 -1.84
CA ARG A 302 15.28 1.54 -2.47
C ARG A 302 15.63 1.55 -3.94
N ARG A 303 16.33 0.53 -4.42
CA ARG A 303 16.69 0.45 -5.84
C ARG A 303 15.44 0.21 -6.69
N CYS A 304 15.36 0.90 -7.82
CA CYS A 304 14.39 0.63 -8.86
C CYS A 304 14.83 -0.59 -9.65
N GLY A 305 14.34 -1.76 -9.26
CA GLY A 305 14.72 -3.04 -9.84
C GLY A 305 14.04 -4.20 -9.12
N ALA A 306 14.55 -5.40 -9.38
CA ALA A 306 14.07 -6.60 -8.70
C ALA A 306 14.28 -6.48 -7.18
N CYS A 307 13.41 -7.11 -6.40
CA CYS A 307 13.44 -7.17 -4.95
C CYS A 307 14.81 -7.65 -4.45
N SER A 308 15.39 -8.64 -5.15
CA SER A 308 16.74 -9.15 -4.90
C SER A 308 17.86 -8.10 -4.94
N GLU A 309 17.66 -6.95 -5.59
CA GLU A 309 18.71 -5.95 -5.79
C GLU A 309 18.96 -5.05 -4.56
N ARG A 310 18.21 -5.25 -3.47
CA ARG A 310 18.30 -4.61 -2.14
C ARG A 310 18.33 -3.07 -2.12
N GLY A 311 17.77 -2.51 -1.05
CA GLY A 311 17.83 -1.09 -0.73
C GLY A 311 18.67 -0.82 0.52
N VAL A 312 18.52 0.39 1.05
CA VAL A 312 18.93 0.78 2.38
C VAL A 312 17.76 1.49 3.03
N GLU A 313 17.47 1.13 4.27
CA GLU A 313 16.40 1.74 5.03
C GLU A 313 16.87 2.06 6.44
N ASN A 314 16.17 3.01 7.05
CA ASN A 314 16.37 3.44 8.42
C ASN A 314 15.00 3.46 9.11
N HIS A 315 14.91 2.85 10.29
CA HIS A 315 13.67 2.76 11.05
C HIS A 315 13.58 3.86 12.13
N ILE A 316 12.36 4.09 12.60
CA ILE A 316 12.04 5.02 13.68
C ILE A 316 12.90 4.68 14.91
N GLY A 317 13.73 5.63 15.33
CA GLY A 317 14.54 5.54 16.55
C GLY A 317 16.01 5.14 16.34
N ASP A 318 16.44 4.90 15.10
CA ASP A 318 17.84 4.64 14.82
C ASP A 318 18.69 5.93 14.91
N ASP A 319 19.70 5.94 15.79
CA ASP A 319 20.65 7.05 15.93
C ASP A 319 21.43 7.27 14.63
N LEU A 320 21.60 8.54 14.21
CA LEU A 320 22.47 9.06 13.14
C LEU A 320 23.17 7.95 12.32
N VAL A 321 22.40 7.32 11.42
CA VAL A 321 22.80 6.02 10.91
C VAL A 321 23.88 6.21 9.86
N ILE A 322 25.13 5.94 10.24
CA ILE A 322 26.10 5.39 9.30
C ILE A 322 25.57 3.99 9.03
N MET A 323 24.80 3.80 7.96
CA MET A 323 24.33 2.46 7.57
C MET A 323 25.57 1.72 7.10
N PRO A 324 26.17 0.84 7.93
CA PRO A 324 27.42 0.23 7.58
C PRO A 324 27.10 -0.83 6.52
N GLU A 325 27.75 -0.71 5.35
CA GLU A 325 27.86 -1.80 4.36
C GLU A 325 26.74 -1.97 3.33
N ALA A 326 25.93 -0.95 3.06
CA ALA A 326 25.07 -1.00 1.87
C ALA A 326 25.91 -0.85 0.59
N ARG A 327 26.17 -1.94 -0.15
CA ARG A 327 26.70 -1.82 -1.52
C ARG A 327 25.57 -1.35 -2.41
N LEU A 328 25.60 -0.09 -2.81
CA LEU A 328 24.63 0.47 -3.77
C LEU A 328 25.17 0.38 -5.20
N PRO A 329 24.61 -0.46 -6.09
CA PRO A 329 24.95 -0.43 -7.51
C PRO A 329 24.64 0.92 -8.16
N ALA A 330 25.16 1.13 -9.37
CA ALA A 330 24.68 2.23 -10.19
C ALA A 330 23.23 1.96 -10.62
N GLY A 331 22.43 3.01 -10.73
CA GLY A 331 21.05 2.88 -11.20
C GLY A 331 20.09 3.89 -10.57
N ARG A 332 18.80 3.68 -10.81
CA ARG A 332 17.72 4.50 -10.25
C ARG A 332 17.32 3.99 -8.88
N TYR A 333 16.96 4.90 -8.00
CA TYR A 333 16.55 4.64 -6.63
C TYR A 333 15.34 5.49 -6.27
N LEU A 334 14.35 4.87 -5.64
CA LEU A 334 13.35 5.54 -4.83
C LEU A 334 14.01 6.08 -3.56
N VAL A 335 13.76 7.35 -3.27
CA VAL A 335 14.04 7.99 -2.00
C VAL A 335 12.72 8.45 -1.41
N GLN A 336 12.42 8.00 -0.19
CA GLN A 336 11.39 8.62 0.62
C GLN A 336 11.97 9.18 1.90
N PHE A 337 11.68 10.44 2.17
CA PHE A 337 11.90 11.06 3.47
C PHE A 337 10.57 11.16 4.18
N HIS A 338 10.47 10.57 5.37
CA HIS A 338 9.30 10.65 6.24
C HIS A 338 9.65 11.51 7.45
N VAL A 339 8.80 12.45 7.86
CA VAL A 339 8.98 13.29 9.05
C VAL A 339 7.66 13.45 9.79
N PRO A 340 7.65 13.60 11.13
CA PRO A 340 6.39 13.83 11.85
C PRO A 340 5.71 15.10 11.33
N ILE A 341 4.39 15.05 11.10
CA ILE A 341 3.65 16.17 10.50
C ILE A 341 3.75 17.48 11.31
N ASN A 342 4.00 17.35 12.62
CA ASN A 342 4.15 18.47 13.55
C ASN A 342 5.61 18.96 13.71
N ALA A 343 6.58 18.37 13.00
CA ALA A 343 7.99 18.76 13.07
C ALA A 343 8.29 20.13 12.42
N GLY A 344 7.29 20.71 11.73
CA GLY A 344 7.43 21.89 10.89
C GLY A 344 8.24 21.59 9.63
N PRO A 345 8.70 22.61 8.90
CA PRO A 345 9.61 22.39 7.79
C PRO A 345 10.94 21.80 8.27
N VAL A 346 11.37 20.76 7.56
CA VAL A 346 12.56 19.98 7.88
C VAL A 346 13.46 19.89 6.67
N ASP A 347 14.77 20.08 6.85
CA ASP A 347 15.74 19.76 5.80
C ASP A 347 16.26 18.34 6.06
N PHE A 348 16.18 17.48 5.04
CA PHE A 348 16.53 16.06 5.12
C PHE A 348 17.25 15.66 3.84
N GLY A 349 18.38 14.96 3.96
CA GLY A 349 19.10 14.46 2.80
C GLY A 349 19.71 13.09 3.00
N VAL A 350 20.29 12.60 1.91
CA VAL A 350 21.03 11.36 1.82
C VAL A 350 22.37 11.63 1.15
N HIS A 351 23.45 11.27 1.84
CA HIS A 351 24.81 11.30 1.32
C HIS A 351 25.29 9.88 1.05
N VAL A 352 25.73 9.61 -0.17
CA VAL A 352 26.28 8.31 -0.60
C VAL A 352 27.79 8.43 -0.78
N GLY A 353 28.55 7.80 0.12
CA GLY A 353 29.99 7.95 0.23
C GLY A 353 30.71 6.68 0.68
N GLY A 354 32.05 6.75 0.69
CA GLY A 354 32.94 5.61 0.96
C GLY A 354 34.37 6.04 1.08
#